data_AF-A0A2U2I6I2-F1
#
_entry.id   AF-A0A2U2I6I2-F1
#
_cell.length_a   1.000
_cell.length_b   1.000
_cell.length_c   1.000
_cell.angle_alpha   90.00
_cell.angle_beta   90.00
_cell.angle_gamma   90.00
#
_symmetry.space_group_name_H-M   'P 1'
#
loop_
_entity.id
_entity.type
_entity.pdbx_description
1 polymer ?
#
loop_
_entity_poly.entity_id
_entity_poly.type
_entity_poly.pdbx_seq_one_letter_code
_entity_poly.pdbx_strand_id
1 'polypeptide(L)'
;MNIDEAKRIIVDVPRNQIGVLDAALERYKRFSGIYTVDGCAVDLAGDRATFPHLLKFDDGMPVISDDSCVEFMAVVSGLPAVWCAAWNEIDFMDVHVDVVS
;
A
#
# COMPACT_ATOMS: atom_id res chain seq x y z
N MET A 1 -1.36 11.63 -5.65
CA MET A 1 -2.11 11.60 -6.95
C MET A 1 -3.54 12.03 -6.65
N ASN A 2 -4.38 12.38 -7.63
CA ASN A 2 -5.80 12.59 -7.37
C ASN A 2 -6.65 11.40 -7.86
N ILE A 3 -7.85 11.26 -7.30
CA ILE A 3 -8.73 10.13 -7.59
C ILE A 3 -9.14 9.99 -9.07
N ASP A 4 -9.30 11.09 -9.81
CA ASP A 4 -9.69 11.03 -11.23
C ASP A 4 -8.55 10.50 -12.11
N GLU A 5 -7.32 10.85 -11.79
CA GLU A 5 -6.12 10.32 -12.43
C GLU A 5 -5.92 8.84 -12.08
N ALA A 6 -6.08 8.48 -10.81
CA ALA A 6 -6.00 7.09 -10.35
C ALA A 6 -7.01 6.19 -11.05
N LYS A 7 -8.27 6.63 -11.18
CA LYS A 7 -9.32 5.89 -11.90
C LYS A 7 -8.96 5.65 -13.36
N ARG A 8 -8.38 6.63 -14.05
CA ARG A 8 -7.96 6.45 -15.46
C ARG A 8 -6.85 5.42 -15.58
N ILE A 9 -5.87 5.45 -14.68
CA ILE A 9 -4.76 4.49 -14.69
C ILE A 9 -5.27 3.07 -14.43
N ILE A 10 -6.16 2.90 -13.46
CA ILE A 10 -6.65 1.57 -13.04
C ILE A 10 -7.54 0.90 -14.11
N VAL A 11 -8.23 1.66 -14.96
CA VAL A 11 -8.98 1.09 -16.10
C VAL A 11 -8.07 0.31 -17.06
N ASP A 12 -6.82 0.73 -17.20
CA ASP A 12 -5.83 0.09 -18.09
C ASP A 12 -5.02 -1.02 -17.39
N VAL A 13 -5.18 -1.18 -16.07
CA VAL A 13 -4.52 -2.27 -15.34
C VAL A 13 -5.20 -3.60 -15.66
N PRO A 14 -4.46 -4.62 -16.10
CA PRO A 14 -5.03 -5.94 -16.33
C PRO A 14 -5.69 -6.49 -15.07
N ARG A 15 -6.90 -7.04 -15.20
CA ARG A 15 -7.67 -7.56 -14.05
C ARG A 15 -6.93 -8.59 -13.20
N ASN A 16 -6.05 -9.39 -13.81
CA ASN A 16 -5.23 -10.37 -13.10
C ASN A 16 -4.10 -9.74 -12.27
N GLN A 17 -3.81 -8.45 -12.44
CA GLN A 17 -2.82 -7.70 -11.65
C GLN A 17 -3.44 -6.95 -10.47
N ILE A 18 -4.76 -6.74 -10.46
CA ILE A 18 -5.46 -6.06 -9.35
C ILE A 18 -5.25 -6.83 -8.03
N GLY A 19 -5.35 -8.16 -8.04
CA GLY A 19 -5.10 -8.97 -6.84
C GLY A 19 -3.65 -8.90 -6.34
N VAL A 20 -2.68 -8.60 -7.22
CA VAL A 20 -1.28 -8.41 -6.84
C VAL A 20 -1.08 -7.04 -6.18
N LEU A 21 -1.73 -6.00 -6.71
CA LEU A 21 -1.75 -4.66 -6.11
C LEU A 21 -2.39 -4.69 -4.72
N ASP A 22 -3.52 -5.39 -4.58
CA ASP A 22 -4.23 -5.56 -3.32
C ASP A 22 -3.37 -6.28 -2.27
N ALA A 23 -2.77 -7.42 -2.64
CA ALA A 23 -1.86 -8.15 -1.76
C ALA A 23 -0.64 -7.32 -1.34
N ALA A 24 -0.07 -6.51 -2.24
CA ALA A 24 1.07 -5.64 -1.94
C ALA A 24 0.71 -4.51 -0.97
N LEU A 25 -0.45 -3.87 -1.16
CA LEU A 25 -0.96 -2.83 -0.27
C LEU A 25 -1.27 -3.40 1.12
N GLU A 26 -1.96 -4.55 1.17
CA GLU A 26 -2.25 -5.28 2.39
C GLU A 26 -0.99 -5.69 3.17
N ARG A 27 0.06 -6.11 2.45
CA ARG A 27 1.36 -6.40 3.05
C ARG A 27 2.01 -5.14 3.62
N TYR A 28 1.92 -4.00 2.92
CA TYR A 28 2.43 -2.71 3.43
C TYR A 28 1.72 -2.26 4.71
N LYS A 29 0.38 -2.36 4.78
CA LYS A 29 -0.41 -2.01 5.99
C LYS A 29 -0.01 -2.84 7.22
N ARG A 30 0.38 -4.11 7.02
CA ARG A 30 0.93 -4.97 8.08
C ARG A 30 2.39 -4.62 8.40
N PHE A 31 3.20 -4.37 7.37
CA PHE A 31 4.60 -3.97 7.50
C PHE A 31 4.75 -2.70 8.34
N SER A 32 3.94 -1.67 8.07
CA SER A 32 3.90 -0.41 8.80
C SER A 32 3.41 -0.56 10.25
N GLY A 33 2.79 -1.69 10.59
CA GLY A 33 2.36 -1.99 11.96
C GLY A 33 1.00 -1.41 12.34
N ILE A 34 0.19 -1.02 11.36
CA ILE A 34 -1.15 -0.43 11.58
C ILE A 34 -2.19 -1.50 11.86
N TYR A 35 -2.00 -2.69 11.30
CA TYR A 35 -2.76 -3.88 11.67
C TYR A 35 -1.89 -4.84 12.47
N THR A 36 -2.22 -5.00 13.75
CA THR A 36 -1.71 -6.07 14.61
C THR A 36 -2.63 -7.28 14.48
N VAL A 37 -2.53 -8.04 13.39
CA VAL A 37 -3.22 -9.34 13.29
C VAL A 37 -2.17 -10.45 13.34
N ASP A 38 -2.29 -11.32 14.34
CA ASP A 38 -1.30 -12.30 14.82
C ASP A 38 -0.93 -13.45 13.86
N GLY A 39 -1.23 -13.35 12.55
CA GLY A 39 -1.12 -14.48 11.62
C GLY A 39 0.07 -14.48 10.64
N CYS A 40 0.80 -13.37 10.49
CA CYS A 40 1.73 -13.16 9.36
C CYS A 40 3.16 -12.73 9.76
N ALA A 41 3.63 -13.12 10.94
CA ALA A 41 4.87 -12.58 11.52
C ALA A 41 6.16 -12.88 10.72
N VAL A 42 6.21 -13.95 9.93
CA VAL A 42 7.45 -14.41 9.28
C VAL A 42 7.87 -13.51 8.11
N ASP A 43 6.94 -13.17 7.22
CA ASP A 43 7.24 -12.32 6.05
C ASP A 43 7.52 -10.86 6.47
N LEU A 44 6.90 -10.40 7.55
CA LEU A 44 7.07 -9.03 8.05
C LEU A 44 8.46 -8.77 8.64
N ALA A 45 9.07 -9.74 9.32
CA ALA A 45 10.42 -9.58 9.85
C ALA A 45 11.45 -9.42 8.72
N GLY A 46 11.31 -10.20 7.64
CA GLY A 46 12.15 -10.08 6.45
C GLY A 46 11.98 -8.72 5.76
N ASP A 47 10.74 -8.26 5.62
CA ASP A 47 10.45 -6.95 5.03
C ASP A 47 11.03 -5.81 5.86
N ARG A 48 10.89 -5.85 7.18
CA ARG A 48 11.45 -4.84 8.09
C ARG A 48 12.97 -4.80 8.08
N ALA A 49 13.62 -5.93 7.86
CA ALA A 49 15.06 -5.99 7.66
C ALA A 49 15.48 -5.44 6.28
N THR A 50 14.65 -5.63 5.25
CA THR A 50 14.95 -5.24 3.86
C THR A 50 14.64 -3.76 3.58
N PHE A 51 13.56 -3.24 4.16
CA PHE A 51 13.02 -1.90 3.89
C PHE A 51 12.94 -1.02 5.15
N PRO A 52 13.96 -0.98 6.03
CA PRO A 52 13.86 -0.22 7.28
C PRO A 52 13.66 1.29 7.03
N HIS A 53 14.12 1.80 5.88
CA HIS A 53 13.98 3.21 5.50
C HIS A 53 12.56 3.62 5.14
N LEU A 54 11.66 2.67 4.85
CA LEU A 54 10.27 2.95 4.51
C LEU A 54 9.38 3.11 5.75
N LEU A 55 9.85 2.65 6.91
CA LEU A 55 9.16 2.84 8.18
C LEU A 55 9.40 4.26 8.70
N LYS A 56 8.31 4.98 8.91
CA LYS A 56 8.32 6.30 9.55
C LYS A 56 7.58 6.19 10.88
N PHE A 57 8.15 6.81 11.91
CA PHE A 57 7.55 6.88 13.24
C PHE A 57 7.52 8.34 13.70
N ASP A 58 6.42 8.74 14.31
CA ASP A 58 6.25 10.03 14.97
C ASP A 58 5.76 9.77 16.40
N ASP A 59 6.48 10.27 17.40
CA ASP A 59 6.28 9.96 18.83
C ASP A 59 6.09 8.45 19.14
N GLY A 60 6.82 7.59 18.43
CA GLY A 60 6.78 6.13 18.60
C GLY A 60 5.59 5.45 17.92
N MET A 61 4.70 6.21 17.27
CA MET A 61 3.58 5.70 16.49
C MET A 61 3.96 5.59 15.01
N PRO A 62 3.57 4.49 14.32
CA PRO A 62 3.85 4.36 12.89
C PRO A 62 3.05 5.39 12.07
N VAL A 63 3.70 6.00 11.09
CA VAL A 63 3.10 6.98 10.18
C VAL A 63 3.09 6.40 8.76
N ILE A 64 1.91 6.35 8.14
CA ILE A 64 1.80 6.02 6.71
C ILE A 64 2.28 7.20 5.88
N SER A 65 3.07 6.90 4.87
CA SER A 65 3.40 7.81 3.79
C SER A 65 3.05 7.15 2.47
N ASP A 66 2.43 7.91 1.57
CA ASP A 66 2.13 7.45 0.21
C ASP A 66 3.40 7.03 -0.53
N ASP A 67 4.46 7.84 -0.46
CA ASP A 67 5.75 7.53 -1.09
C ASP A 67 6.32 6.19 -0.58
N SER A 68 6.30 5.97 0.74
CA SER A 68 6.75 4.71 1.33
C SER A 68 5.88 3.52 0.89
N CYS A 69 4.57 3.73 0.78
CA CYS A 69 3.63 2.71 0.32
C CYS A 69 3.91 2.32 -1.14
N VAL A 70 4.04 3.32 -2.01
CA VAL A 70 4.25 3.13 -3.44
C VAL A 70 5.59 2.46 -3.71
N GLU A 71 6.66 2.89 -3.04
CA GLU A 71 7.97 2.26 -3.17
C GLU A 71 7.92 0.79 -2.72
N PHE A 72 7.33 0.53 -1.55
CA PHE A 72 7.20 -0.84 -1.04
C PHE A 72 6.41 -1.72 -2.02
N MET A 73 5.22 -1.27 -2.44
CA MET A 73 4.35 -2.00 -3.35
C MET A 73 5.04 -2.31 -4.67
N ALA A 74 5.72 -1.33 -5.28
CA ALA A 74 6.39 -1.52 -6.56
C ALA A 74 7.49 -2.59 -6.46
N VAL A 75 8.25 -2.59 -5.36
CA VAL A 75 9.32 -3.58 -5.14
C VAL A 75 8.76 -4.98 -4.91
N VAL A 76 7.76 -5.15 -4.03
CA VAL A 76 7.25 -6.47 -3.66
C VAL A 76 6.36 -7.11 -4.73
N SER A 77 5.67 -6.28 -5.53
CA SER A 77 4.81 -6.76 -6.61
C SER A 77 5.53 -6.89 -7.96
N GLY A 78 6.64 -6.15 -8.15
CA GLY A 78 7.27 -5.97 -9.45
C GLY A 78 6.45 -5.16 -10.46
N LEU A 79 5.36 -4.52 -10.01
CA LEU A 79 4.47 -3.72 -10.86
C LEU A 79 4.94 -2.27 -10.98
N PRO A 80 4.50 -1.55 -12.03
CA PRO A 80 4.84 -0.13 -12.19
C PRO A 80 4.38 0.71 -10.99
N ALA A 81 5.26 1.57 -10.48
CA ALA A 81 4.95 2.45 -9.35
C ALA A 81 3.70 3.33 -9.58
N VAL A 82 3.43 3.72 -10.83
CA VAL A 82 2.22 4.46 -11.19
C VAL A 82 0.94 3.66 -10.96
N TRP A 83 0.97 2.33 -11.14
CA TRP A 83 -0.17 1.46 -10.83
C TRP A 83 -0.34 1.31 -9.31
N CYS A 84 0.78 1.17 -8.58
CA CYS A 84 0.77 1.10 -7.12
C CYS A 84 0.20 2.39 -6.49
N ALA A 85 0.65 3.55 -6.98
CA ALA A 85 0.15 4.84 -6.55
C ALA A 85 -1.34 5.00 -6.85
N ALA A 86 -1.80 4.55 -8.01
CA ALA A 86 -3.21 4.67 -8.38
C ALA A 86 -4.07 3.74 -7.51
N TRP A 87 -3.59 2.54 -7.19
CA TRP A 87 -4.29 1.62 -6.30
C TRP A 87 -4.36 2.11 -4.86
N ASN A 88 -3.25 2.66 -4.32
CA ASN A 88 -3.23 3.27 -2.99
C ASN A 88 -4.27 4.40 -2.84
N GLU A 89 -4.39 5.25 -3.88
CA GLU A 89 -5.40 6.32 -3.92
C GLU A 89 -6.84 5.77 -3.97
N ILE A 90 -7.09 4.71 -4.76
CA ILE A 90 -8.43 4.10 -4.84
C ILE A 90 -8.82 3.44 -3.51
N ASP A 91 -7.94 2.65 -2.90
CA ASP A 91 -8.20 1.99 -1.62
C ASP A 91 -8.49 3.03 -0.51
N PHE A 92 -7.71 4.12 -0.46
CA PHE A 92 -7.95 5.21 0.47
C PHE A 92 -9.36 5.81 0.29
N MET A 93 -9.77 6.08 -0.95
CA MET A 93 -11.10 6.64 -1.22
C MET A 93 -12.22 5.64 -0.94
N ASP A 94 -12.07 4.36 -1.28
CA ASP A 94 -13.09 3.34 -1.02
C ASP A 94 -13.32 3.13 0.50
N VAL A 95 -12.28 3.27 1.32
CA VAL A 95 -12.39 3.19 2.79
C VAL A 95 -13.01 4.47 3.40
N HIS A 96 -12.87 5.63 2.75
CA HIS A 96 -13.25 6.93 3.33
C HIS A 96 -14.47 7.62 2.70
N VAL A 97 -14.95 7.20 1.52
CA VAL A 97 -16.15 7.77 0.87
C VAL A 97 -17.44 7.46 1.64
N ASP A 98 -17.48 6.36 2.39
CA ASP A 98 -18.61 6.01 3.27
C ASP A 98 -18.67 6.87 4.56
N VAL A 99 -17.64 7.66 4.86
CA VAL A 99 -17.59 8.50 6.09
C VAL A 99 -18.05 9.94 5.82
N VAL A 100 -18.15 10.35 4.55
CA VAL A 100 -18.47 11.74 4.15
C VAL A 100 -19.75 11.84 3.29
N SER A 101 -20.57 10.78 3.26
CA SER A 101 -21.87 10.74 2.57
C SER A 101 -23.04 10.95 3.53
#